data_AF-A0A1H5F3Y5-F1
#
_entry.id   AF-A0A1H5F3Y5-F1
#
_cell.length_a   1.000
_cell.length_b   1.000
_cell.length_c   1.000
_cell.angle_alpha   90.00
_cell.angle_beta   90.00
_cell.angle_gamma   90.00
#
_symmetry.space_group_name_H-M   'P 1'
#
loop_
_entity.id
_entity.type
_entity.pdbx_description
1 polymer ?
#
loop_
_entity_poly.entity_id
_entity_poly.type
_entity_poly.pdbx_seq_one_letter_code
_entity_poly.pdbx_strand_id
1 'polypeptide(L)'
;MGPWSHATAWYLTSGVLAGDDGVVSALDESIGAFARGIGRFLRLPTGALLILATAALTLATVLAVVNALTAEPMTVGHVVVLALPVLLAAPVVAFAIRRRRWLRLTETSSGPVVSTEVLGPDDLADRVEEQMRGQPGAEDVQVVLDAFTESQLPAGYGAGRMGRWLGSGRLGIVGYAFTRVEKAQRALLVAAGGPMHAPYLKDDLRISGLALLGTVLVVPLASLLAIILALVLLTA
;
A
#
# COMPACT_ATOMS: atom_id res chain seq x y z
N MET A 1 63.34 -37.87 -14.34
CA MET A 1 62.67 -37.46 -13.09
C MET A 1 62.54 -35.95 -13.11
N GLY A 2 61.35 -35.43 -13.36
CA GLY A 2 61.07 -33.98 -13.41
C GLY A 2 59.66 -33.72 -12.87
N PRO A 3 59.50 -32.97 -11.77
CA PRO A 3 58.20 -32.83 -11.10
C PRO A 3 57.62 -31.43 -11.28
N TRP A 4 57.05 -31.10 -12.45
CA TRP A 4 56.36 -29.82 -12.66
C TRP A 4 55.26 -29.96 -13.73
N SER A 5 54.05 -30.42 -13.36
CA SER A 5 52.93 -30.45 -14.32
C SER A 5 51.51 -30.43 -13.71
N HIS A 6 51.27 -29.76 -12.58
CA HIS A 6 49.92 -29.74 -11.96
C HIS A 6 49.39 -28.37 -11.49
N ALA A 7 49.97 -27.24 -11.92
CA ALA A 7 49.61 -25.93 -11.37
C ALA A 7 48.62 -25.08 -12.21
N THR A 8 48.15 -25.53 -13.37
CA THR A 8 47.44 -24.65 -14.33
C THR A 8 45.91 -24.83 -14.42
N ALA A 9 45.29 -25.67 -13.60
CA ALA A 9 43.85 -25.96 -13.72
C ALA A 9 42.90 -25.13 -12.83
N TRP A 10 43.41 -24.34 -11.87
CA TRP A 10 42.56 -23.69 -10.87
C TRP A 10 42.16 -22.22 -11.15
N TYR A 11 42.68 -21.60 -12.21
CA TYR A 11 42.41 -20.17 -12.48
C TYR A 11 41.22 -19.88 -13.41
N LEU A 12 40.59 -20.90 -13.99
CA LEU A 12 39.48 -20.71 -14.94
C LEU A 12 38.08 -20.82 -14.31
N THR A 13 37.96 -21.22 -13.05
CA THR A 13 36.65 -21.34 -12.37
C THR A 13 36.35 -20.16 -11.44
N SER A 14 37.34 -19.32 -11.11
CA SER A 14 37.15 -18.13 -10.26
C SER A 14 36.72 -16.87 -11.04
N GLY A 15 36.76 -16.89 -12.37
CA GLY A 15 36.37 -15.73 -13.20
C GLY A 15 34.85 -15.61 -13.46
N VAL A 16 34.06 -16.64 -13.15
CA VAL A 16 32.60 -16.64 -13.42
C VAL A 16 31.78 -16.14 -12.23
N LEU A 17 32.37 -16.01 -11.04
CA LEU A 17 31.65 -15.53 -9.84
C LEU A 17 31.83 -14.02 -9.56
N ALA A 18 32.68 -13.31 -10.32
CA ALA A 18 32.89 -11.87 -10.15
C ALA A 18 31.94 -11.00 -10.99
N GLY A 19 31.03 -11.61 -11.75
CA GLY A 19 30.08 -10.90 -12.63
C GLY A 19 28.69 -10.65 -12.03
N ASP A 20 28.36 -11.27 -10.89
CA ASP A 20 26.99 -11.28 -10.35
C ASP A 20 26.75 -10.18 -9.28
N ASP A 21 27.81 -9.71 -8.60
CA ASP A 21 27.72 -8.67 -7.56
C ASP A 21 27.19 -7.34 -8.13
N GLY A 22 27.49 -7.04 -9.39
CA GLY A 22 26.99 -5.85 -10.08
C GLY A 22 25.48 -5.91 -10.36
N VAL A 23 24.96 -7.10 -10.69
CA VAL A 23 23.55 -7.32 -11.04
C VAL A 23 22.65 -7.23 -9.80
N VAL A 24 23.10 -7.80 -8.67
CA VAL A 24 22.36 -7.74 -7.40
C VAL A 24 22.26 -6.30 -6.89
N SER A 25 23.32 -5.49 -7.01
CA SER A 25 23.30 -4.08 -6.56
C SER A 25 22.35 -3.20 -7.38
N ALA A 26 22.28 -3.43 -8.70
CA ALA A 26 21.40 -2.67 -9.60
C ALA A 26 19.91 -2.94 -9.32
N LEU A 27 19.57 -4.18 -8.95
CA LEU A 27 18.22 -4.55 -8.55
C LEU A 27 17.82 -3.84 -7.26
N ASP A 28 18.62 -3.94 -6.21
CA ASP A 28 18.32 -3.34 -4.91
C ASP A 28 18.11 -1.82 -5.02
N GLU A 29 18.92 -1.16 -5.86
CA GLU A 29 18.79 0.27 -6.13
C GLU A 29 17.50 0.60 -6.89
N SER A 30 17.12 -0.21 -7.90
CA SER A 30 15.89 -0.03 -8.67
C SER A 30 14.61 -0.26 -7.83
N ILE A 31 14.60 -1.29 -6.98
CA ILE A 31 13.49 -1.57 -6.05
C ILE A 31 13.37 -0.43 -5.04
N GLY A 32 14.49 0.07 -4.52
CA GLY A 32 14.52 1.23 -3.63
C GLY A 32 14.03 2.52 -4.30
N ALA A 33 14.37 2.74 -5.58
CA ALA A 33 13.88 3.87 -6.36
C ALA A 33 12.37 3.77 -6.60
N PHE A 34 11.86 2.60 -7.01
CA PHE A 34 10.45 2.35 -7.23
C PHE A 34 9.61 2.51 -5.95
N ALA A 35 10.03 1.90 -4.84
CA ALA A 35 9.34 2.03 -3.55
C ALA A 35 9.23 3.50 -3.10
N ARG A 36 10.25 4.32 -3.37
CA ARG A 36 10.23 5.77 -3.10
C ARG A 36 9.39 6.56 -4.10
N GLY A 37 9.33 6.12 -5.37
CA GLY A 37 8.45 6.69 -6.40
C GLY A 37 6.98 6.49 -6.04
N ILE A 38 6.59 5.25 -5.77
CA ILE A 38 5.26 4.91 -5.24
C ILE A 38 5.00 5.68 -3.94
N GLY A 39 5.98 5.75 -3.05
CA GLY A 39 5.82 6.44 -1.77
C GLY A 39 5.53 7.92 -1.91
N ARG A 40 6.19 8.62 -2.86
CA ARG A 40 5.89 10.02 -3.18
C ARG A 40 4.51 10.17 -3.81
N PHE A 41 4.18 9.31 -4.78
CA PHE A 41 2.90 9.35 -5.47
C PHE A 41 1.72 9.10 -4.51
N LEU A 42 1.83 8.11 -3.62
CA LEU A 42 0.80 7.78 -2.64
C LEU A 42 0.78 8.75 -1.45
N ARG A 43 1.81 9.57 -1.23
CA ARG A 43 1.91 10.45 -0.05
C ARG A 43 0.79 11.48 -0.01
N LEU A 44 0.50 12.08 -1.15
CA LEU A 44 -0.53 13.11 -1.32
C LEU A 44 -1.95 12.57 -1.19
N PRO A 45 -2.38 11.55 -1.96
CA PRO A 45 -3.76 11.04 -1.87
C PRO A 45 -4.06 10.43 -0.50
N THR A 46 -3.12 9.68 0.10
CA THR A 46 -3.33 9.13 1.44
C THR A 46 -3.37 10.20 2.53
N GLY A 47 -2.62 11.29 2.35
CA GLY A 47 -2.68 12.46 3.24
C GLY A 47 -4.01 13.18 3.15
N ALA A 48 -4.48 13.45 1.93
CA ALA A 48 -5.78 14.07 1.67
C ALA A 48 -6.93 13.23 2.23
N LEU A 49 -6.90 11.90 2.03
CA LEU A 49 -7.89 10.98 2.58
C LEU A 49 -7.95 11.04 4.12
N LEU A 50 -6.79 11.05 4.79
CA LEU A 50 -6.73 11.18 6.25
C LEU A 50 -7.29 12.51 6.74
N ILE A 51 -6.99 13.61 6.06
CA ILE A 51 -7.51 14.95 6.39
C ILE A 51 -9.03 14.95 6.25
N LEU A 52 -9.56 14.46 5.12
CA LEU A 52 -11.00 14.36 4.87
C LEU A 52 -11.71 13.47 5.89
N ALA A 53 -11.18 12.28 6.17
CA ALA A 53 -11.75 11.37 7.16
C ALA A 53 -11.75 11.98 8.57
N THR A 54 -10.66 12.65 8.96
CA THR A 54 -10.57 13.32 10.26
C THR A 54 -11.56 14.49 10.36
N ALA A 55 -11.68 15.30 9.31
CA ALA A 55 -12.62 16.41 9.26
C ALA A 55 -14.08 15.93 9.37
N ALA A 56 -14.45 14.91 8.59
CA ALA A 56 -15.79 14.32 8.63
C ALA A 56 -16.12 13.72 10.01
N LEU A 57 -15.18 12.96 10.61
CA LEU A 57 -15.35 12.41 11.96
C LEU A 57 -15.48 13.50 13.02
N THR A 58 -14.66 14.55 12.94
CA THR A 58 -14.70 15.66 13.89
C THR A 58 -16.06 16.35 13.83
N LEU A 59 -16.54 16.66 12.62
CA LEU A 59 -17.86 17.26 12.42
C LEU A 59 -18.98 16.36 12.97
N ALA A 60 -18.97 15.07 12.63
CA ALA A 60 -19.97 14.12 13.13
C ALA A 60 -19.95 14.01 14.66
N THR A 61 -18.77 14.01 15.28
CA THR A 61 -18.61 13.97 16.74
C THR A 61 -19.16 15.23 17.39
N VAL A 62 -18.85 16.42 16.85
CA VAL A 62 -19.36 17.68 17.38
C VAL A 62 -20.88 17.71 17.32
N LEU A 63 -21.49 17.35 16.19
CA LEU A 63 -22.94 17.31 16.05
C LEU A 63 -23.59 16.28 16.99
N ALA A 64 -22.96 15.13 17.20
CA ALA A 64 -23.45 14.11 18.13
C ALA A 64 -23.43 14.62 19.58
N VAL A 65 -22.38 15.35 19.98
CA VAL A 65 -22.27 15.98 21.29
C VAL A 65 -23.33 17.07 21.46
N VAL A 66 -23.49 17.96 20.48
CA VAL A 66 -24.54 19.00 20.52
C VAL A 66 -25.92 18.35 20.68
N ASN A 67 -26.24 17.35 19.87
CA ASN A 67 -27.52 16.63 19.95
C ASN A 67 -27.75 15.97 21.33
N ALA A 68 -26.70 15.42 21.95
CA ALA A 68 -26.82 14.84 23.29
C ALA A 68 -27.03 15.89 24.38
N LEU A 69 -26.43 17.09 24.24
CA LEU A 69 -26.57 18.18 25.20
C LEU A 69 -27.90 18.93 25.09
N THR A 70 -28.55 18.92 23.92
CA THR A 70 -29.85 19.59 23.70
C THR A 70 -31.04 18.70 24.03
N ALA A 71 -30.84 17.41 24.26
CA ALA A 71 -31.93 16.46 24.47
C ALA A 71 -32.36 16.35 25.95
N GLU A 72 -33.64 16.60 26.23
CA GLU A 72 -34.27 16.30 27.52
C GLU A 72 -35.45 15.33 27.35
N PRO A 73 -35.44 14.12 27.95
CA PRO A 73 -34.35 13.45 28.66
C PRO A 73 -33.37 12.70 27.73
N MET A 74 -32.13 12.49 28.20
CA MET A 74 -31.12 11.71 27.50
C MET A 74 -31.55 10.23 27.39
N THR A 75 -31.83 9.78 26.16
CA THR A 75 -32.19 8.38 25.87
C THR A 75 -30.96 7.55 25.46
N VAL A 76 -31.08 6.21 25.49
CA VAL A 76 -30.07 5.26 25.00
C VAL A 76 -29.65 5.56 23.55
N GLY A 77 -30.56 6.09 22.72
CA GLY A 77 -30.25 6.48 21.34
C GLY A 77 -29.12 7.51 21.25
N HIS A 78 -29.08 8.48 22.17
CA HIS A 78 -28.02 9.50 22.22
C HIS A 78 -26.66 8.89 22.53
N VAL A 79 -26.62 7.90 23.43
CA VAL A 79 -25.38 7.18 23.77
C VAL A 79 -24.86 6.40 22.55
N VAL A 80 -25.74 5.72 21.82
CA VAL A 80 -25.36 4.99 20.60
C VAL A 80 -24.82 5.94 19.53
N VAL A 81 -25.49 7.07 19.31
CA VAL A 81 -25.07 8.09 18.34
C VAL A 81 -23.72 8.71 18.72
N LEU A 82 -23.44 8.93 20.01
CA LEU A 82 -22.14 9.38 20.50
C LEU A 82 -21.03 8.32 20.35
N ALA A 83 -21.35 7.04 20.58
CA ALA A 83 -20.39 5.96 20.46
C ALA A 83 -19.97 5.68 19.01
N LEU A 84 -20.85 5.94 18.04
CA LEU A 84 -20.62 5.64 16.63
C LEU A 84 -19.40 6.36 16.00
N PRO A 85 -19.22 7.69 16.11
CA PRO A 85 -18.02 8.35 15.57
C PRO A 85 -16.73 7.90 16.27
N VAL A 86 -16.80 7.57 17.57
CA VAL A 86 -15.66 7.01 18.31
C VAL A 86 -15.25 5.65 17.73
N LEU A 87 -16.22 4.78 17.43
CA LEU A 87 -15.97 3.50 16.79
C LEU A 87 -15.38 3.67 15.38
N LEU A 88 -15.92 4.60 14.59
CA LEU A 88 -15.44 4.90 13.24
C LEU A 88 -14.03 5.52 13.23
N ALA A 89 -13.59 6.14 14.32
CA ALA A 89 -12.23 6.68 14.44
C ALA A 89 -11.16 5.57 14.47
N ALA A 90 -11.49 4.36 14.93
CA ALA A 90 -10.53 3.26 15.08
C ALA A 90 -9.73 2.92 13.79
N PRO A 91 -10.37 2.66 12.63
CA PRO A 91 -9.64 2.40 11.38
C PRO A 91 -8.81 3.61 10.91
N VAL A 92 -9.29 4.83 11.10
CA VAL A 92 -8.57 6.07 10.71
C VAL A 92 -7.29 6.23 11.53
N VAL A 93 -7.38 6.03 12.85
CA VAL A 93 -6.23 6.08 13.75
C VAL A 93 -5.24 4.96 13.43
N ALA A 94 -5.73 3.73 13.22
CA ALA A 94 -4.88 2.60 12.83
C ALA A 94 -4.12 2.88 11.53
N PHE A 95 -4.81 3.43 10.51
CA PHE A 95 -4.19 3.81 9.24
C PHE A 95 -3.16 4.94 9.41
N ALA A 96 -3.48 5.97 10.21
CA ALA A 96 -2.58 7.08 10.49
C ALA A 96 -1.28 6.62 11.20
N ILE A 97 -1.38 5.74 12.19
CA ILE A 97 -0.23 5.17 12.90
C ILE A 97 0.65 4.38 11.93
N ARG A 98 0.04 3.50 11.13
CA ARG A 98 0.76 2.67 10.14
C ARG A 98 1.46 3.53 9.10
N ARG A 99 0.79 4.54 8.56
CA ARG A 99 1.38 5.50 7.62
C ARG A 99 2.59 6.22 8.24
N ARG A 100 2.47 6.70 9.48
CA ARG A 100 3.60 7.36 10.19
C ARG A 100 4.76 6.41 10.46
N ARG A 101 4.48 5.15 10.77
CA ARG A 101 5.53 4.13 10.97
C ARG A 101 6.26 3.85 9.66
N TRP A 102 5.51 3.64 8.58
CA TRP A 102 6.09 3.40 7.26
C TRP A 102 6.97 4.55 6.79
N LEU A 103 6.50 5.80 6.92
CA LEU A 103 7.29 6.98 6.55
C LEU A 103 8.62 7.08 7.34
N ARG A 104 8.58 6.80 8.65
CA ARG A 104 9.80 6.78 9.49
C ARG A 104 10.80 5.69 9.08
N LEU A 105 10.30 4.51 8.69
CA LEU A 105 11.16 3.44 8.21
C LEU A 105 11.79 3.80 6.84
N THR A 106 11.04 4.46 5.96
CA THR A 106 11.58 4.90 4.67
C THR A 106 12.60 6.03 4.79
N GLU A 107 12.46 6.92 5.79
CA GLU A 107 13.42 8.01 6.04
C GLU A 107 14.76 7.48 6.59
N THR A 108 14.73 6.39 7.36
CA THR A 108 15.93 5.82 8.02
C THR A 108 16.74 4.87 7.12
N SER A 109 16.15 4.29 6.07
CA SER A 109 16.85 3.43 5.09
C SER A 109 17.71 4.20 4.07
N SER A 110 18.32 5.32 4.47
CA SER A 110 19.07 6.23 3.59
C SER A 110 20.46 5.72 3.23
N GLY A 111 20.56 4.87 2.20
CA GLY A 111 21.76 4.81 1.35
C GLY A 111 21.75 5.97 0.33
N PRO A 112 22.89 6.60 0.01
CA PRO A 112 22.98 7.66 -1.00
C PRO A 112 22.63 7.06 -2.37
N VAL A 113 21.54 7.50 -2.99
CA VAL A 113 21.14 7.02 -4.33
C VAL A 113 21.35 8.12 -5.35
N VAL A 114 22.32 7.85 -6.22
CA VAL A 114 22.71 8.64 -7.38
C VAL A 114 22.01 8.02 -8.59
N SER A 115 20.71 8.23 -8.71
CA SER A 115 20.01 7.99 -9.96
C SER A 115 18.82 8.92 -10.07
N THR A 116 19.02 9.97 -10.86
CA THR A 116 18.06 11.00 -11.21
C THR A 116 17.15 10.60 -12.37
N GLU A 117 17.36 9.44 -12.98
CA GLU A 117 16.48 8.92 -14.03
C GLU A 117 15.23 8.30 -13.41
N VAL A 118 14.14 9.06 -13.48
CA VAL A 118 12.79 8.56 -13.24
C VAL A 118 12.48 7.60 -14.40
N LEU A 119 12.73 6.30 -14.18
CA LEU A 119 12.30 5.25 -15.09
C LEU A 119 10.77 5.27 -15.24
N GLY A 120 10.29 5.14 -16.48
CA GLY A 120 8.87 5.01 -16.76
C GLY A 120 8.29 3.73 -16.14
N PRO A 121 6.98 3.69 -15.84
CA PRO A 121 6.30 2.48 -15.37
C PRO A 121 6.54 1.27 -16.30
N ASP A 122 6.56 1.52 -17.62
CA ASP A 122 6.76 0.49 -18.64
C ASP A 122 8.20 -0.05 -18.61
N ASP A 123 9.21 0.83 -18.52
CA ASP A 123 10.61 0.41 -18.42
C ASP A 123 10.88 -0.44 -17.16
N LEU A 124 10.16 -0.14 -16.07
CA LEU A 124 10.24 -0.92 -14.85
C LEU A 124 9.58 -2.28 -15.01
N ALA A 125 8.41 -2.34 -15.67
CA ALA A 125 7.72 -3.58 -15.94
C ALA A 125 8.59 -4.51 -16.79
N ASP A 126 9.22 -3.98 -17.84
CA ASP A 126 10.12 -4.74 -18.72
C ASP A 126 11.33 -5.29 -17.96
N ARG A 127 11.96 -4.49 -17.08
CA ARG A 127 13.09 -4.95 -16.25
C ARG A 127 12.68 -6.00 -15.22
N VAL A 128 11.56 -5.79 -14.55
CA VAL A 128 11.04 -6.75 -13.56
C VAL A 128 10.64 -8.05 -14.26
N GLU A 129 10.05 -7.99 -15.44
CA GLU A 129 9.75 -9.18 -16.25
C GLU A 129 11.03 -9.93 -16.62
N GLU A 130 12.02 -9.24 -17.17
CA GLU A 130 13.29 -9.84 -17.58
C GLU A 130 13.95 -10.57 -16.41
N GLN A 131 13.92 -9.95 -15.23
CA GLN A 131 14.59 -10.47 -14.05
C GLN A 131 13.81 -11.56 -13.30
N MET A 132 12.48 -11.49 -13.34
CA MET A 132 11.63 -12.53 -12.77
C MET A 132 11.44 -13.70 -13.74
N ARG A 133 11.89 -13.60 -14.99
CA ARG A 133 11.80 -14.68 -15.97
C ARG A 133 12.53 -15.92 -15.46
N GLY A 134 11.76 -16.98 -15.19
CA GLY A 134 12.26 -18.24 -14.64
C GLY A 134 12.24 -18.36 -13.11
N GLN A 135 11.86 -17.30 -12.39
CA GLN A 135 11.65 -17.35 -10.94
C GLN A 135 10.22 -17.82 -10.59
N PRO A 136 10.02 -18.61 -9.53
CA PRO A 136 8.70 -18.99 -9.08
C PRO A 136 7.91 -17.76 -8.62
N GLY A 137 6.79 -17.47 -9.29
CA GLY A 137 5.93 -16.31 -8.99
C GLY A 137 6.00 -15.16 -10.00
N ALA A 138 6.76 -15.29 -11.09
CA ALA A 138 6.82 -14.29 -12.17
C ALA A 138 5.44 -13.94 -12.74
N GLU A 139 4.60 -14.96 -12.98
CA GLU A 139 3.23 -14.79 -13.48
C GLU A 139 2.34 -13.98 -12.53
N ASP A 140 2.50 -14.17 -11.22
CA ASP A 140 1.74 -13.42 -10.21
C ASP A 140 2.13 -11.93 -10.21
N VAL A 141 3.39 -11.61 -10.47
CA VAL A 141 3.90 -10.22 -10.58
C VAL A 141 3.43 -9.56 -11.88
N GLN A 142 3.49 -10.26 -13.01
CA GLN A 142 2.96 -9.78 -14.29
C GLN A 142 1.49 -9.39 -14.19
N VAL A 143 0.65 -10.23 -13.57
CA VAL A 143 -0.79 -9.90 -13.41
C VAL A 143 -1.00 -8.65 -12.56
N VAL A 144 -0.14 -8.38 -11.58
CA VAL A 144 -0.23 -7.16 -10.77
C VAL A 144 0.22 -5.93 -11.56
N LEU A 145 1.30 -6.05 -12.34
CA LEU A 145 1.80 -4.97 -13.20
C LEU A 145 0.79 -4.64 -14.30
N ASP A 146 0.25 -5.64 -14.99
CA ASP A 146 -0.81 -5.47 -15.99
C ASP A 146 -2.04 -4.77 -15.40
N ALA A 147 -2.46 -5.17 -14.20
CA ALA A 147 -3.58 -4.51 -13.51
C ALA A 147 -3.28 -3.04 -13.18
N PHE A 148 -2.03 -2.71 -12.86
CA PHE A 148 -1.59 -1.34 -12.61
C PHE A 148 -1.53 -0.52 -13.90
N THR A 149 -0.93 -1.05 -14.95
CA THR A 149 -0.84 -0.43 -16.28
C THR A 149 -2.24 -0.21 -16.86
N GLU A 150 -3.13 -1.20 -16.74
CA GLU A 150 -4.53 -1.08 -17.16
C GLU A 150 -5.31 -0.03 -16.33
N SER A 151 -4.92 0.22 -15.08
CA SER A 151 -5.53 1.26 -14.24
C SER A 151 -5.08 2.69 -14.58
N GLN A 152 -3.93 2.86 -15.24
CA GLN A 152 -3.40 4.17 -15.65
C GLN A 152 -3.95 4.66 -17.00
N LEU A 153 -4.61 3.78 -17.77
CA LEU A 153 -5.25 4.18 -19.02
C LEU A 153 -6.35 5.23 -18.73
N PRO A 154 -6.39 6.35 -19.49
CA PRO A 154 -7.29 7.46 -19.21
C PRO A 154 -8.77 7.03 -19.22
N ALA A 155 -9.53 7.57 -18.27
CA ALA A 155 -10.90 7.19 -17.92
C ALA A 155 -11.95 7.27 -19.06
N GLY A 156 -11.56 7.69 -20.26
CA GLY A 156 -12.44 7.84 -21.43
C GLY A 156 -12.98 6.53 -22.03
N TYR A 157 -12.42 5.37 -21.70
CA TYR A 157 -12.82 4.08 -22.29
C TYR A 157 -13.66 3.16 -21.37
N GLY A 158 -14.03 3.58 -20.15
CA GLY A 158 -14.38 2.63 -19.08
C GLY A 158 -15.55 2.96 -18.16
N ALA A 159 -16.48 3.85 -18.53
CA ALA A 159 -17.61 4.26 -17.67
C ALA A 159 -18.49 3.09 -17.15
N GLY A 160 -18.46 1.91 -17.80
CA GLY A 160 -19.17 0.70 -17.35
C GLY A 160 -18.48 -0.13 -16.26
N ARG A 161 -17.23 0.18 -15.88
CA ARG A 161 -16.40 -0.69 -15.01
C ARG A 161 -16.74 -0.53 -13.52
N MET A 162 -17.04 0.68 -13.07
CA MET A 162 -17.38 0.98 -11.66
C MET A 162 -18.70 0.34 -11.23
N GLY A 163 -19.70 0.28 -12.14
CA GLY A 163 -20.99 -0.37 -11.90
C GLY A 163 -20.91 -1.90 -11.83
N ARG A 164 -20.01 -2.54 -12.59
CA ARG A 164 -19.77 -4.00 -12.52
C ARG A 164 -19.05 -4.43 -11.25
N TRP A 165 -18.15 -3.60 -10.74
CA TRP A 165 -17.42 -3.88 -9.50
C TRP A 165 -18.35 -3.85 -8.28
N LEU A 166 -19.31 -2.92 -8.24
CA LEU A 166 -20.32 -2.84 -7.18
C LEU A 166 -21.48 -3.84 -7.31
N GLY A 167 -21.80 -4.29 -8.53
CA GLY A 167 -22.99 -5.11 -8.81
C GLY A 167 -22.81 -6.63 -8.72
N SER A 168 -21.59 -7.16 -8.65
CA SER A 168 -21.36 -8.61 -8.53
C SER A 168 -20.97 -8.96 -7.11
N GLY A 169 -21.74 -9.86 -6.45
CA GLY A 169 -21.61 -10.26 -5.04
C GLY A 169 -20.27 -10.93 -4.67
N ARG A 170 -19.18 -10.17 -4.74
CA ARG A 170 -17.81 -10.68 -4.71
C ARG A 170 -17.02 -10.06 -3.55
N LEU A 171 -17.51 -10.26 -2.33
CA LEU A 171 -16.67 -10.16 -1.13
C LEU A 171 -15.48 -11.15 -1.19
N GLY A 172 -15.61 -12.25 -1.96
CA GLY A 172 -14.53 -13.20 -2.23
C GLY A 172 -13.37 -12.66 -3.09
N ILE A 173 -13.57 -11.66 -3.96
CA ILE A 173 -12.44 -11.07 -4.72
C ILE A 173 -11.48 -10.38 -3.77
N VAL A 174 -12.00 -9.68 -2.76
CA VAL A 174 -11.17 -8.90 -1.84
C VAL A 174 -10.18 -9.82 -1.12
N GLY A 175 -10.66 -10.98 -0.63
CA GLY A 175 -9.78 -12.00 -0.05
C GLY A 175 -8.74 -12.54 -1.03
N TYR A 176 -9.13 -12.81 -2.27
CA TYR A 176 -8.22 -13.30 -3.30
C TYR A 176 -7.13 -12.27 -3.67
N ALA A 177 -7.51 -10.99 -3.81
CA ALA A 177 -6.56 -9.90 -4.03
C ALA A 177 -5.56 -9.80 -2.87
N PHE A 178 -6.01 -9.90 -1.61
CA PHE A 178 -5.12 -9.89 -0.45
C PHE A 178 -4.13 -11.07 -0.45
N THR A 179 -4.54 -12.26 -0.89
CA THR A 179 -3.61 -13.40 -1.00
C THR A 179 -2.53 -13.21 -2.06
N ARG A 180 -2.85 -12.54 -3.17
CA ARG A 180 -1.85 -12.22 -4.21
C ARG A 180 -0.85 -11.16 -3.75
N VAL A 181 -1.32 -10.16 -3.00
CA VAL A 181 -0.44 -9.12 -2.43
C VAL A 181 0.61 -9.73 -1.50
N GLU A 182 0.27 -10.74 -0.69
CA GLU A 182 1.24 -11.39 0.19
C GLU A 182 2.31 -12.17 -0.58
N LYS A 183 1.93 -12.86 -1.66
CA LYS A 183 2.88 -13.54 -2.53
C LYS A 183 3.83 -12.55 -3.21
N ALA A 184 3.29 -11.46 -3.75
CA ALA A 184 4.09 -10.40 -4.34
C ALA A 184 5.04 -9.78 -3.30
N GLN A 185 4.57 -9.56 -2.06
CA GLN A 185 5.40 -9.05 -0.96
C GLN A 185 6.50 -10.03 -0.56
N ARG A 186 6.22 -11.33 -0.51
CA ARG A 186 7.25 -12.36 -0.24
C ARG A 186 8.26 -12.44 -1.37
N ALA A 187 7.81 -12.41 -2.62
CA ALA A 187 8.70 -12.38 -3.79
C ALA A 187 9.60 -11.14 -3.77
N LEU A 188 9.05 -9.96 -3.45
CA LEU A 188 9.81 -8.72 -3.29
C LEU A 188 10.77 -8.76 -2.11
N LEU A 189 10.38 -9.39 -0.99
CA LEU A 189 11.28 -9.58 0.17
C LEU A 189 12.44 -10.51 -0.15
N VAL A 190 12.21 -11.57 -0.90
CA VAL A 190 13.26 -12.50 -1.36
C VAL A 190 14.17 -11.81 -2.35
N ALA A 191 13.61 -11.05 -3.30
CA ALA A 191 14.36 -10.27 -4.28
C ALA A 191 15.24 -9.20 -3.62
N ALA A 192 14.75 -8.52 -2.59
CA ALA A 192 15.45 -7.45 -1.88
C ALA A 192 16.47 -7.95 -0.83
N GLY A 193 16.97 -9.19 -0.93
CA GLY A 193 17.98 -9.72 0.01
C GLY A 193 17.46 -9.96 1.43
N GLY A 194 16.15 -10.12 1.61
CA GLY A 194 15.50 -10.47 2.87
C GLY A 194 15.12 -9.30 3.79
N PRO A 195 14.52 -9.59 4.96
CA PRO A 195 13.90 -8.59 5.84
C PRO A 195 14.90 -7.64 6.52
N MET A 196 16.20 -7.93 6.48
CA MET A 196 17.24 -7.06 7.02
C MET A 196 17.47 -5.82 6.13
N HIS A 197 17.36 -5.98 4.81
CA HIS A 197 17.59 -4.90 3.84
C HIS A 197 16.31 -4.08 3.59
N ALA A 198 15.13 -4.69 3.76
CA ALA A 198 13.84 -4.03 3.60
C ALA A 198 12.92 -4.18 4.82
N PRO A 199 13.24 -3.56 5.97
CA PRO A 199 12.47 -3.68 7.21
C PRO A 199 11.03 -3.15 7.08
N TYR A 200 10.79 -2.24 6.13
CA TYR A 200 9.46 -1.69 5.83
C TYR A 200 8.50 -2.71 5.19
N LEU A 201 9.03 -3.78 4.57
CA LEU A 201 8.23 -4.89 4.03
C LEU A 201 7.85 -5.92 5.09
N LYS A 202 8.29 -5.77 6.35
CA LYS A 202 7.92 -6.71 7.43
C LYS A 202 6.47 -6.55 7.89
N ASP A 203 5.89 -5.36 7.71
CA ASP A 203 4.53 -5.11 8.17
C ASP A 203 3.51 -5.82 7.27
N ASP A 204 2.52 -6.46 7.92
CA ASP A 204 1.44 -7.14 7.23
C ASP A 204 0.59 -6.13 6.43
N LEU A 205 0.75 -6.19 5.10
CA LEU A 205 0.04 -5.37 4.13
C LEU A 205 -1.47 -5.57 4.22
N ARG A 206 -1.94 -6.73 4.69
CA ARG A 206 -3.37 -7.01 4.87
C ARG A 206 -3.99 -6.01 5.83
N ILE A 207 -3.37 -5.82 6.98
CA ILE A 207 -3.92 -4.92 8.01
C ILE A 207 -3.79 -3.45 7.56
N SER A 208 -2.73 -3.09 6.84
CA SER A 208 -2.59 -1.74 6.25
C SER A 208 -3.66 -1.48 5.19
N GLY A 209 -3.93 -2.46 4.33
CA GLY A 209 -4.98 -2.39 3.32
C GLY A 209 -6.38 -2.35 3.93
N LEU A 210 -6.64 -3.16 4.96
CA LEU A 210 -7.90 -3.11 5.72
C LEU A 210 -8.09 -1.76 6.42
N ALA A 211 -7.05 -1.20 7.02
CA ALA A 211 -7.11 0.12 7.65
C ALA A 211 -7.36 1.24 6.62
N LEU A 212 -6.72 1.16 5.45
CA LEU A 212 -6.96 2.08 4.33
C LEU A 212 -8.42 1.97 3.85
N LEU A 213 -8.89 0.76 3.57
CA LEU A 213 -10.25 0.51 3.09
C LEU A 213 -11.30 0.94 4.12
N GLY A 214 -11.04 0.65 5.41
CA GLY A 214 -11.83 1.18 6.52
C GLY A 214 -11.87 2.70 6.53
N THR A 215 -10.72 3.38 6.34
CA THR A 215 -10.65 4.85 6.26
C THR A 215 -11.45 5.40 5.08
N VAL A 216 -11.40 4.75 3.91
CA VAL A 216 -12.20 5.13 2.74
C VAL A 216 -13.70 5.01 3.03
N LEU A 217 -14.13 3.97 3.73
CA LEU A 217 -15.54 3.80 4.13
C LEU A 217 -15.98 4.76 5.24
N VAL A 218 -15.06 5.20 6.11
CA VAL A 218 -15.38 6.15 7.18
C VAL A 218 -15.81 7.50 6.62
N VAL A 219 -15.22 7.98 5.52
CA VAL A 219 -15.58 9.28 4.92
C VAL A 219 -17.08 9.38 4.62
N PRO A 220 -17.70 8.50 3.78
CA PRO A 220 -19.12 8.59 3.49
C PRO A 220 -19.99 8.28 4.72
N LEU A 221 -19.60 7.35 5.59
CA LEU A 221 -20.38 7.00 6.78
C LEU A 221 -20.42 8.15 7.81
N ALA A 222 -19.28 8.79 8.08
CA ALA A 222 -19.21 9.94 8.98
C ALA A 222 -19.94 11.15 8.38
N SER A 223 -19.83 11.36 7.06
CA SER A 223 -20.55 12.42 6.36
C SER A 223 -22.07 12.22 6.42
N LEU A 224 -22.55 10.99 6.17
CA LEU A 224 -23.96 10.64 6.27
C LEU A 224 -24.49 10.84 7.70
N LEU A 225 -23.73 10.38 8.71
CA LEU A 225 -24.08 10.58 10.11
C LEU A 225 -24.17 12.08 10.46
N ALA A 226 -23.21 12.88 10.01
CA ALA A 226 -23.22 14.33 10.20
C ALA A 226 -24.43 14.99 9.54
N ILE A 227 -24.79 14.58 8.32
CA ILE A 227 -25.98 15.08 7.62
C ILE A 227 -27.26 14.74 8.40
N ILE A 228 -27.41 13.49 8.85
CA ILE A 228 -28.58 13.06 9.63
C ILE A 228 -28.68 13.88 10.92
N LEU A 229 -27.58 14.02 11.66
CA LEU A 229 -27.55 14.79 12.91
C LEU A 229 -27.87 16.27 12.69
N ALA A 230 -27.34 16.87 11.63
CA ALA A 230 -27.65 18.26 11.29
C ALA A 230 -29.15 18.44 10.99
N LEU A 231 -29.77 17.50 10.27
CA LEU A 231 -31.21 17.53 10.01
C LEU A 231 -32.04 17.36 11.27
N VAL A 232 -31.66 16.42 12.14
CA VAL A 232 -32.33 16.22 13.44
C VAL A 232 -32.28 17.49 14.28
N LEU A 233 -31.09 18.09 14.41
CA LEU A 233 -30.88 19.34 15.15
C LEU A 233 -31.60 20.54 14.54
N LEU A 234 -31.86 20.54 13.23
CA LEU A 234 -32.63 21.60 12.56
C LEU A 234 -34.13 21.49 12.86
N THR A 235 -34.61 20.28 13.17
CA THR A 235 -36.02 19.99 13.46
C THR A 235 -36.37 19.92 14.95
N ALA A 236 -35.36 19.92 15.82
CA ALA A 236 -35.49 19.88 17.28
C ALA A 236 -35.66 21.29 17.85
#